data_AF-A0A9P4U3I4-F1
#
_entry.id   AF-A0A9P4U3I4-F1
#
_cell.length_a   1.000
_cell.length_b   1.000
_cell.length_c   1.000
_cell.angle_alpha   90.00
_cell.angle_beta   90.00
_cell.angle_gamma   90.00
#
_symmetry.space_group_name_H-M   'P 1'
#
loop_
_entity.id
_entity.type
_entity.pdbx_description
1 polymer ?
#
loop_
_entity_poly.entity_id
_entity_poly.type
_entity_poly.pdbx_seq_one_letter_code
_entity_poly.pdbx_strand_id
1 'polypeptide(L)'
;MRNIFCSLCGVILDPVHRGQTPSEHLSWIQKIRAVQSTLGTSIPLVTGLGYLNDSLELVAPSDEELQFHNLVDELETYPLYKTPNRFRAFTFHDACWR
;
A
#
# COMPACT_ATOMS: atom_id res chain seq x y z
N MET A 1 -12.94 -3.94 14.96
CA MET A 1 -12.11 -3.49 13.82
C MET A 1 -10.80 -4.26 13.87
N ARG A 2 -10.26 -4.68 12.73
CA ARG A 2 -8.94 -5.31 12.66
C ARG A 2 -7.91 -4.22 12.39
N ASN A 3 -6.85 -4.18 13.19
CA ASN A 3 -5.73 -3.27 12.93
C ASN A 3 -4.84 -3.89 11.85
N ILE A 4 -4.44 -3.07 10.87
CA ILE A 4 -3.44 -3.45 9.88
C ILE A 4 -2.15 -2.72 10.23
N PHE A 5 -1.02 -3.41 10.11
CA PHE A 5 0.28 -2.87 10.44
C PHE A 5 1.15 -2.80 9.18
N CYS A 6 1.99 -1.79 9.10
CA CYS A 6 3.01 -1.67 8.08
C CYS A 6 3.96 -2.85 8.16
N SER A 7 4.13 -3.55 7.04
CA SER A 7 4.99 -4.74 6.97
C SER A 7 6.49 -4.42 7.18
N LEU A 8 6.89 -3.14 7.04
CA LEU A 8 8.28 -2.69 7.16
C LEU A 8 8.63 -2.15 8.55
N CYS A 9 7.78 -1.31 9.16
CA CYS A 9 8.08 -0.65 10.44
C CYS A 9 7.24 -1.16 11.62
N GLY A 10 6.21 -1.98 11.39
CA GLY A 10 5.31 -2.50 12.43
C GLY A 10 4.34 -1.47 13.02
N VAL A 11 4.36 -0.22 12.56
CA VAL A 11 3.41 0.83 12.97
C VAL A 11 2.07 0.63 12.26
N ILE A 12 0.97 1.02 12.90
CA ILE A 12 -0.38 0.89 12.35
C ILE A 12 -0.55 1.65 11.03
N LEU A 13 -1.32 1.07 10.11
CA LEU A 13 -1.83 1.75 8.91
C LEU A 13 -3.18 2.36 9.27
N ASP A 14 -3.27 3.68 9.26
CA ASP A 14 -4.48 4.39 9.65
C ASP A 14 -5.45 4.52 8.46
N PRO A 15 -6.67 3.98 8.51
CA PRO A 15 -7.65 4.15 7.46
C PRO A 15 -8.20 5.59 7.41
N VAL A 16 -8.59 6.03 6.22
CA VAL A 16 -9.36 7.25 6.02
C VAL A 16 -10.83 6.93 6.23
N HIS A 17 -11.45 7.62 7.19
CA HIS A 17 -12.83 7.37 7.59
C HIS A 17 -13.85 8.17 6.79
N ARG A 18 -15.04 7.62 6.56
CA ARG A 18 -16.18 8.35 5.95
C ARG A 18 -16.40 9.68 6.67
N GLY A 19 -16.31 10.77 5.91
CA GLY A 19 -16.41 12.15 6.41
C GLY A 19 -15.08 12.89 6.46
N GLN A 20 -13.95 12.18 6.38
CA GLN A 20 -12.68 12.78 5.99
C GLN A 20 -12.69 12.87 4.46
N THR A 21 -12.82 14.07 3.91
CA THR A 21 -12.58 14.29 2.48
C THR A 21 -11.11 13.94 2.24
N PRO A 22 -10.75 12.96 1.40
CA PRO A 22 -9.35 12.62 1.12
C PRO A 22 -8.57 13.74 0.43
N SER A 23 -9.20 14.91 0.25
CA SER A 23 -9.03 15.73 -0.94
C SER A 23 -7.79 16.60 -0.94
N GLU A 24 -7.02 16.77 0.16
CA GLU A 24 -5.84 17.65 0.07
C GLU A 24 -4.60 17.15 0.84
N HIS A 25 -4.70 16.54 2.03
CA HIS A 25 -3.49 16.16 2.79
C HIS A 25 -3.64 14.87 3.60
N LEU A 26 -3.49 13.71 2.95
CA LEU A 26 -3.26 12.45 3.67
C LEU A 26 -2.04 12.60 4.60
N SER A 27 -2.18 12.22 5.86
CA SER A 27 -1.04 12.14 6.77
C SER A 27 -0.10 10.99 6.35
N TRP A 28 1.17 11.05 6.76
CA TRP A 28 2.16 10.02 6.37
C TRP A 28 1.73 8.60 6.78
N ILE A 29 1.00 8.45 7.89
CA ILE A 29 0.54 7.16 8.40
C ILE A 29 -0.63 6.58 7.58
N GLN A 30 -1.31 7.44 6.81
CA GLN A 30 -2.41 7.09 5.90
C GLN A 30 -1.93 6.90 4.45
N LYS A 31 -0.73 7.39 4.13
CA LYS A 31 -0.05 7.21 2.84
C LYS A 31 0.55 5.81 2.76
N ILE A 32 -0.01 4.97 1.90
CA ILE A 32 0.26 3.52 1.88
C ILE A 32 0.60 3.08 0.46
N ARG A 33 1.54 2.13 0.34
CA ARG A 33 1.78 1.34 -0.87
C ARG A 33 1.52 -0.13 -0.58
N ALA A 34 1.29 -0.90 -1.63
CA ALA A 34 1.24 -2.35 -1.56
C ALA A 34 2.24 -2.98 -2.54
N VAL A 35 2.84 -4.11 -2.14
CA VAL A 35 3.45 -5.04 -3.10
C VAL A 35 2.38 -6.03 -3.51
N GLN A 36 2.13 -6.19 -4.80
CA GLN A 36 1.32 -7.26 -5.36
C GLN A 36 2.20 -8.23 -6.15
N SER A 37 2.03 -9.52 -5.91
CA SER A 37 2.56 -10.58 -6.77
C SER A 37 1.42 -11.44 -7.29
N THR A 38 1.36 -11.62 -8.60
CA THR A 38 0.46 -12.55 -9.27
C THR A 38 1.05 -13.97 -9.26
N LEU A 39 0.22 -15.01 -9.41
CA LEU A 39 0.69 -16.41 -9.42
C LEU A 39 1.82 -16.64 -10.45
N GLY A 40 2.94 -17.23 -10.02
CA GLY A 40 3.99 -17.74 -10.91
C GLY A 40 5.35 -17.07 -10.72
N THR A 41 6.14 -16.99 -11.80
CA THR A 41 7.44 -16.31 -11.90
C THR A 41 7.32 -14.81 -12.18
N SER A 42 6.15 -14.22 -11.97
CA SER A 42 5.90 -12.82 -12.24
C SER A 42 6.62 -11.93 -11.22
N ILE A 43 7.25 -10.89 -11.75
CA ILE A 43 7.98 -9.89 -10.97
C ILE A 43 7.00 -9.22 -9.99
N PRO A 44 7.31 -9.14 -8.69
CA PRO A 44 6.48 -8.41 -7.73
C PRO A 44 6.42 -6.93 -8.11
N LEU A 45 5.23 -6.35 -8.08
CA LEU A 45 4.99 -4.96 -8.44
C LEU A 45 4.62 -4.15 -7.19
N VAL A 46 5.18 -2.96 -7.06
CA VAL A 46 4.75 -1.98 -6.05
C VAL A 46 3.65 -1.10 -6.66
N THR A 47 2.57 -0.88 -5.91
CA THR A 47 1.53 0.06 -6.32
C THR A 47 2.05 1.50 -6.23
N GLY A 48 1.36 2.41 -6.93
CA GLY A 48 1.41 3.82 -6.60
C GLY A 48 0.95 4.11 -5.17
N LEU A 49 0.96 5.39 -4.82
CA LEU A 49 0.47 5.85 -3.51
C LEU A 49 -1.04 5.64 -3.40
N GLY A 50 -1.48 5.16 -2.23
CA GLY A 50 -2.87 4.93 -1.88
C GLY A 50 -3.16 5.23 -0.41
N TYR A 51 -4.39 4.98 0.00
CA TYR A 51 -4.83 5.00 1.40
C TYR A 51 -5.83 3.86 1.65
N LEU A 52 -6.00 3.45 2.91
CA LEU A 52 -7.02 2.46 3.27
C LEU A 52 -8.37 3.15 3.51
N ASN A 53 -9.46 2.66 2.91
CA ASN A 53 -10.81 3.13 3.25
C ASN A 53 -11.36 2.42 4.50
N ASP A 54 -12.58 2.76 4.92
CA ASP A 54 -13.27 2.12 6.06
C ASP A 54 -13.44 0.59 5.93
N SER A 55 -13.46 0.08 4.70
CA SER A 55 -13.54 -1.35 4.40
C SER A 55 -12.17 -2.04 4.43
N LEU A 56 -11.10 -1.30 4.76
CA LEU A 56 -9.70 -1.73 4.71
C LEU A 56 -9.25 -2.12 3.29
N GLU A 57 -9.82 -1.47 2.29
CA GLU A 57 -9.41 -1.60 0.88
C GLU A 57 -8.43 -0.49 0.54
N LEU A 58 -7.36 -0.82 -0.19
CA LEU A 58 -6.42 0.18 -0.70
C LEU A 58 -7.05 0.90 -1.90
N VAL A 59 -7.18 2.21 -1.80
CA VAL A 59 -7.79 3.08 -2.82
C VAL A 59 -6.77 4.13 -3.25
N ALA A 60 -6.76 4.45 -4.55
CA ALA A 60 -5.95 5.54 -5.07
C ALA A 60 -6.51 6.90 -4.61
N PRO A 61 -5.65 7.88 -4.27
CA PRO A 61 -6.08 9.23 -3.95
C PRO A 61 -6.74 9.89 -5.16
N SER A 62 -7.69 10.77 -4.90
CA SER A 62 -8.40 11.54 -5.94
C SER A 62 -7.52 12.59 -6.62
N ASP A 63 -6.42 12.98 -5.96
CA ASP A 63 -5.43 13.91 -6.50
C ASP A 63 -4.57 13.20 -7.57
N GLU A 64 -4.68 13.68 -8.81
CA GLU A 64 -3.93 13.15 -9.95
C GLU A 64 -2.42 13.27 -9.75
N GLU A 65 -1.90 14.30 -9.06
CA GLU A 65 -0.45 14.44 -8.82
C GLU A 65 0.11 13.31 -7.95
N LEU A 66 -0.69 12.81 -6.99
CA LEU A 66 -0.34 11.65 -6.16
C LEU A 66 -0.46 10.32 -6.90
N GLN A 67 -1.20 10.27 -8.02
CA GLN A 67 -1.28 9.09 -8.89
C GLN A 67 0.00 8.93 -9.74
N PHE A 68 0.81 9.97 -9.93
CA PHE A 68 1.95 9.94 -10.86
C PHE A 68 3.26 9.38 -10.32
N HIS A 69 3.39 9.03 -9.03
CA HIS A 69 4.53 8.22 -8.55
C HIS A 69 4.42 6.73 -8.91
N ASN A 70 3.74 6.43 -10.02
CA ASN A 70 3.67 5.14 -10.72
C ASN A 70 4.99 4.79 -11.41
N LEU A 71 6.11 4.88 -10.70
CA LEU A 71 7.25 4.07 -11.10
C LEU A 71 6.91 2.64 -10.70
N VAL A 72 6.67 1.82 -11.71
CA VAL A 72 6.73 0.36 -11.63
C VAL A 72 8.19 0.01 -11.35
N ASP A 73 8.66 0.35 -10.14
CA ASP A 73 10.00 -0.02 -9.71
C ASP A 73 9.96 -1.52 -9.46
N GLU A 74 10.66 -2.24 -10.32
CA GLU A 74 10.95 -3.65 -10.10
C GLU A 74 11.69 -3.74 -8.75
N LEU A 75 11.06 -4.38 -7.78
CA LEU A 75 11.67 -4.66 -6.49
C LEU A 75 12.93 -5.50 -6.71
N GLU A 76 14.11 -4.94 -6.47
CA GLU A 76 15.27 -5.75 -6.13
C GLU A 76 14.86 -6.67 -4.98
N THR A 77 15.07 -7.96 -5.18
CA THR A 77 14.19 -9.00 -4.64
C THR A 77 14.38 -9.14 -3.12
N TYR A 78 13.46 -8.62 -2.31
CA TYR A 78 13.43 -8.87 -0.86
C TYR A 78 12.56 -10.11 -0.54
N PRO A 79 13.09 -11.16 0.10
CA PRO A 79 12.35 -12.39 0.33
C PRO A 79 11.33 -12.23 1.46
N LEU A 80 10.12 -11.76 1.13
CA LEU A 80 8.98 -11.75 2.04
C LEU A 80 8.31 -13.13 2.03
N TYR A 81 8.74 -14.00 2.95
CA TYR A 81 8.14 -15.32 3.12
C TYR A 81 6.82 -15.26 3.91
N LYS A 82 5.73 -15.83 3.34
CA LYS A 82 4.89 -16.88 3.96
C LYS A 82 3.73 -17.34 3.04
N THR A 83 3.92 -18.52 2.43
CA THR A 83 2.93 -19.60 2.09
C THR A 83 1.62 -19.31 1.29
N PRO A 84 0.96 -20.33 0.68
CA PRO A 84 0.37 -20.19 -0.65
C PRO A 84 -1.17 -20.07 -0.67
N ASN A 85 -1.69 -19.09 -1.43
CA ASN A 85 -2.47 -19.34 -2.65
C ASN A 85 -3.07 -18.04 -3.21
N ARG A 86 -2.80 -17.82 -4.51
CA ARG A 86 -3.46 -16.90 -5.45
C ARG A 86 -2.91 -15.49 -5.58
N PHE A 87 -2.68 -14.69 -4.53
CA PHE A 87 -1.98 -13.40 -4.66
C PHE A 87 -1.31 -13.06 -3.34
N ARG A 88 -0.09 -12.50 -3.35
CA ARG A 88 0.52 -11.92 -2.14
C ARG A 88 0.39 -10.41 -2.24
N ALA A 89 -0.32 -9.83 -1.27
CA ALA A 89 -0.42 -8.39 -1.10
C ALA A 89 0.13 -8.02 0.29
N PHE A 90 1.18 -7.18 0.34
CA PHE A 90 1.70 -6.64 1.59
C PHE A 90 1.62 -5.12 1.55
N THR A 91 1.06 -4.49 2.58
CA THR A 91 0.94 -3.04 2.68
C THR A 91 2.00 -2.46 3.63
N PHE A 92 2.45 -1.25 3.32
CA PHE A 92 3.42 -0.49 4.09
C PHE A 92 3.24 1.01 3.88
N HIS A 93 3.71 1.83 4.82
CA HIS A 93 3.71 3.29 4.65
C HIS A 93 4.59 3.67 3.47
N ASP A 94 4.15 4.65 2.69
CA ASP A 94 4.95 5.25 1.61
C ASP A 94 6.31 5.73 2.13
N ALA A 95 6.35 6.35 3.32
CA ALA A 95 7.59 6.80 3.96
C ALA A 95 8.57 5.67 4.33
N CYS A 96 8.13 4.42 4.37
CA CYS A 96 9.00 3.26 4.59
C CYS A 96 9.60 2.72 3.29
N TRP A 97 9.14 3.20 2.13
CA TRP A 97 9.69 2.91 0.81
C TRP A 97 10.86 3.87 0.55
N ARG A 98 12.09 3.35 0.49
CA ARG A 98 13.32 4.11 0.22
C ARG A 98 14.14 3.42 -0.84
#